data_AF-A0A938MM25-F1
#
_entry.id   AF-A0A938MM25-F1
#
_cell.length_a   1.000
_cell.length_b   1.000
_cell.length_c   1.000
_cell.angle_alpha   90.00
_cell.angle_beta   90.00
_cell.angle_gamma   90.00
#
_symmetry.space_group_name_H-M   'P 1'
#
loop_
_entity.id
_entity.type
_entity.pdbx_description
1 polymer ?
#
loop_
_entity_poly.entity_id
_entity_poly.type
_entity_poly.pdbx_seq_one_letter_code
_entity_poly.pdbx_strand_id
1 'polypeptide(L)'
;MTEPLTFIDLKTTGSNEFEDEIIEFGAARLEAGKVTERFSELARADGPLPLHVTKRTGITEEDLRDKPKSRTVLGDFMDFIGKGVLVT
;
A
#
# COMPACT_ATOMS: atom_id res chain seq x y z
N MET A 1 12.21 25.67 0.08
CA MET A 1 11.33 24.68 0.74
C MET A 1 11.93 23.31 0.48
N THR A 2 12.11 22.49 1.50
CA THR A 2 12.50 21.08 1.31
C THR A 2 11.34 20.34 0.67
N GLU A 3 11.61 19.49 -0.31
CA GLU A 3 10.59 18.62 -0.91
C GLU A 3 9.97 17.71 0.18
N PRO A 4 8.65 17.47 0.15
CA PRO A 4 8.00 16.57 1.09
C PRO A 4 8.53 15.14 0.93
N LEU A 5 8.85 14.49 2.05
CA LEU A 5 9.22 13.08 2.08
C LEU A 5 7.96 12.25 2.32
N THR A 6 7.75 11.19 1.55
CA THR A 6 6.65 10.25 1.79
C THR A 6 7.25 8.88 2.09
N PHE A 7 7.07 8.44 3.32
CA PHE A 7 7.42 7.09 3.74
C PHE A 7 6.33 6.14 3.28
N ILE A 8 6.69 5.02 2.67
CA ILE A 8 5.76 4.02 2.16
C ILE A 8 6.10 2.63 2.71
N ASP A 9 5.09 1.81 2.89
CA ASP A 9 5.20 0.37 3.17
C ASP A 9 4.07 -0.33 2.44
N LEU A 10 4.40 -1.42 1.74
CA LEU A 10 3.44 -2.17 0.93
C LEU A 10 3.43 -3.63 1.38
N LYS A 11 2.25 -4.25 1.40
CA LYS A 11 2.14 -5.71 1.51
C LYS A 11 1.60 -6.29 0.22
N THR A 12 2.13 -7.45 -0.15
CA THR A 12 1.84 -8.12 -1.42
C THR A 12 1.45 -9.58 -1.19
N THR A 13 0.80 -10.19 -2.18
CA THR A 13 0.50 -11.63 -2.21
C THR A 13 1.74 -12.53 -2.34
N GLY A 14 2.92 -11.95 -2.59
CA GLY A 14 4.18 -12.66 -2.74
C GLY A 14 5.36 -11.72 -3.03
N SER A 15 6.27 -12.10 -3.91
CA SER A 15 7.49 -11.32 -4.22
C SER A 15 7.86 -11.31 -5.71
N ASN A 16 6.96 -11.77 -6.57
CA ASN A 16 7.12 -11.72 -8.02
C ASN A 16 6.34 -10.51 -8.57
N GLU A 17 7.05 -9.51 -9.09
CA GLU A 17 6.43 -8.26 -9.58
C GLU A 17 5.49 -8.42 -10.78
N PHE A 18 5.53 -9.56 -11.47
CA PHE A 18 4.68 -9.84 -12.64
C PHE A 18 3.40 -10.61 -12.29
N GLU A 19 3.40 -11.33 -11.17
CA GLU A 19 2.32 -12.24 -10.78
C GLU A 19 1.62 -11.84 -9.48
N ASP A 20 2.35 -11.19 -8.57
CA ASP A 20 1.84 -10.83 -7.24
C ASP A 20 1.26 -9.42 -7.20
N GLU A 21 0.21 -9.25 -6.40
CA GLU A 21 -0.54 -8.01 -6.28
C GLU A 21 -0.30 -7.34 -4.91
N ILE A 22 -0.41 -6.01 -4.87
CA ILE A 22 -0.39 -5.24 -3.62
C ILE A 22 -1.77 -5.34 -2.95
N ILE A 23 -1.79 -5.69 -1.67
CA ILE A 23 -3.00 -5.89 -0.84
C ILE A 23 -3.09 -4.91 0.33
N GLU A 24 -2.01 -4.19 0.66
CA GLU A 24 -1.99 -3.11 1.64
C GLU A 24 -1.09 -1.99 1.16
N PHE A 25 -1.59 -0.75 1.24
CA PHE A 25 -0.88 0.48 0.92
C PHE A 25 -0.78 1.34 2.17
N GLY A 26 0.41 1.44 2.74
CA GLY A 26 0.70 2.34 3.85
C GLY A 26 1.58 3.49 3.38
N ALA A 27 1.23 4.73 3.75
CA ALA A 27 2.12 5.86 3.59
C ALA A 27 1.93 6.97 4.63
N ALA A 28 3.00 7.73 4.88
CA ALA A 28 3.00 8.91 5.74
C ALA A 28 3.84 10.03 5.12
N ARG A 29 3.22 11.20 4.92
CA ARG A 29 3.91 12.38 4.41
C ARG A 29 4.53 13.16 5.57
N LEU A 30 5.81 13.50 5.42
CA LEU A 30 6.60 14.27 6.38
C LEU A 30 6.95 15.64 5.79
N GLU A 31 6.52 16.68 6.47
CA GLU A 31 6.85 18.06 6.15
C GLU A 31 7.36 18.77 7.40
N ALA A 32 8.49 19.49 7.28
CA ALA A 32 9.15 20.18 8.39
C ALA A 32 9.34 19.29 9.64
N GLY A 33 9.67 18.01 9.43
CA GLY A 33 9.91 17.04 10.50
C GLY A 33 8.65 16.53 11.22
N LYS A 34 7.44 16.77 10.67
CA LYS A 34 6.17 16.30 11.24
C LYS A 34 5.36 15.54 10.21
N VAL A 35 4.64 14.51 10.66
CA VAL A 35 3.68 13.81 9.82
C VAL A 35 2.47 14.70 9.60
N THR A 36 2.20 15.07 8.35
CA THR A 36 1.10 15.95 7.98
C THR A 36 -0.09 15.18 7.42
N GLU A 37 0.16 14.08 6.71
CA GLU A 37 -0.88 13.26 6.09
C GLU A 37 -0.53 11.77 6.15
N ARG A 38 -1.54 10.91 6.11
CA ARG A 38 -1.40 9.45 6.08
C ARG A 38 -2.34 8.85 5.05
N PHE A 39 -1.90 7.77 4.44
CA PHE A 39 -2.69 6.90 3.58
C PHE A 39 -2.59 5.47 4.12
N SER A 40 -3.73 4.79 4.28
CA SER A 40 -3.77 3.40 4.73
C SER A 40 -5.00 2.74 4.14
N GLU A 41 -4.78 1.90 3.14
CA GLU A 41 -5.87 1.20 2.46
C GLU A 41 -5.52 -0.26 2.21
N LEU A 42 -6.52 -1.12 2.36
CA LEU A 42 -6.45 -2.51 1.92
C LEU A 42 -7.02 -2.62 0.51
N ALA A 43 -6.48 -3.54 -0.27
CA ALA A 43 -6.94 -3.79 -1.62
C ALA A 43 -7.14 -5.27 -1.89
N ARG A 44 -8.16 -5.56 -2.69
CA ARG A 44 -8.47 -6.92 -3.10
C ARG A 44 -7.60 -7.34 -4.28
N ALA A 45 -6.94 -8.49 -4.13
CA ALA A 45 -6.28 -9.20 -5.23
C ALA A 45 -7.32 -9.92 -6.11
N ASP A 46 -6.97 -10.20 -7.36
CA ASP A 46 -7.80 -10.99 -8.27
C ASP A 46 -7.67 -12.50 -8.02
N GLY A 47 -6.53 -12.95 -7.46
CA GLY A 47 -6.27 -14.35 -7.07
C GLY A 47 -6.46 -14.64 -5.56
N PRO A 48 -6.37 -15.93 -5.17
CA PRO A 48 -6.40 -16.31 -3.76
C PRO A 48 -5.15 -15.81 -3.02
N LEU A 49 -5.33 -15.37 -1.77
CA LEU A 49 -4.27 -14.97 -0.86
C LEU A 49 -3.52 -16.20 -0.35
N PRO A 50 -2.21 -16.33 -0.62
CA PRO A 50 -1.45 -17.46 -0.12
C PRO A 50 -1.37 -17.49 1.41
N LEU A 51 -1.55 -18.67 2.02
CA LEU A 51 -1.56 -18.82 3.49
C LEU A 51 -0.31 -18.26 4.19
N HIS A 52 0.85 -18.29 3.52
CA HIS A 52 2.09 -17.76 4.09
C HIS A 52 2.06 -16.23 4.18
N VAL A 53 1.31 -15.54 3.31
CA VAL A 53 1.11 -14.08 3.37
C VAL A 53 0.25 -13.72 4.56
N THR A 54 -0.87 -14.43 4.77
CA THR A 54 -1.71 -14.25 5.97
C THR A 54 -0.91 -14.49 7.25
N LYS A 55 -0.09 -15.54 7.31
CA LYS A 55 0.77 -15.81 8.47
C LYS A 55 1.78 -14.69 8.76
N ARG A 56 2.30 -14.03 7.71
CA ARG A 56 3.31 -12.98 7.83
C ARG A 56 2.69 -11.61 8.14
N THR A 57 1.54 -11.31 7.57
CA THR A 57 0.94 -9.96 7.59
C THR A 57 -0.24 -9.84 8.55
N GLY A 58 -0.90 -10.96 8.88
CA GLY A 58 -2.16 -10.98 9.61
C GLY A 58 -3.39 -10.71 8.74
N ILE A 59 -3.21 -10.31 7.47
CA ILE A 59 -4.30 -10.01 6.55
C ILE A 59 -4.96 -11.30 6.07
N THR A 60 -6.29 -11.36 6.17
CA THR A 60 -7.11 -12.48 5.74
C THR A 60 -7.88 -12.17 4.46
N GLU A 61 -8.37 -13.21 3.78
CA GLU A 61 -9.28 -13.07 2.64
C GLU A 61 -10.56 -12.29 2.98
N GLU A 62 -11.02 -12.37 4.23
CA GLU A 62 -12.20 -11.65 4.69
C GLU A 62 -11.94 -10.14 4.78
N ASP A 63 -10.74 -9.73 5.21
CA ASP A 63 -10.34 -8.32 5.27
C ASP A 63 -10.32 -7.66 3.88
N LEU A 64 -10.08 -8.47 2.84
CA LEU A 64 -9.93 -8.00 1.45
C LEU A 64 -11.20 -8.10 0.61
N ARG A 65 -12.17 -8.95 0.99
CA ARG A 65 -13.32 -9.34 0.16
C ARG A 65 -14.09 -8.16 -0.45
N ASP A 66 -14.37 -7.15 0.37
CA ASP A 66 -15.18 -6.00 0.02
C ASP A 66 -14.35 -4.76 -0.32
N LYS A 67 -13.02 -4.91 -0.44
CA LYS A 67 -12.11 -3.81 -0.77
C LYS A 67 -12.09 -3.54 -2.28
N PRO A 68 -11.74 -2.30 -2.70
CA PRO A 68 -11.50 -2.00 -4.09
C PRO A 68 -10.37 -2.88 -4.66
N LYS A 69 -10.36 -3.07 -5.98
CA LYS A 69 -9.24 -3.76 -6.65
C LYS A 69 -7.93 -3.00 -6.43
N SER A 70 -6.81 -3.73 -6.35
CA SER A 70 -5.45 -3.16 -6.21
C SER A 70 -5.18 -1.98 -7.14
N ARG A 71 -5.57 -2.09 -8.41
CA ARG A 71 -5.38 -1.02 -9.41
C ARG A 71 -6.16 0.26 -9.11
N THR A 72 -7.34 0.16 -8.47
CA THR A 72 -8.12 1.33 -8.06
C THR A 72 -7.40 2.06 -6.92
N VAL A 73 -7.01 1.32 -5.88
CA VAL A 73 -6.28 1.88 -4.73
C VAL A 73 -4.93 2.45 -5.15
N LEU A 74 -4.25 1.82 -6.11
CA LEU A 74 -3.01 2.35 -6.69
C LEU A 74 -3.21 3.75 -7.30
N GLY A 75 -4.35 4.01 -7.96
CA GLY A 75 -4.67 5.35 -8.48
C GLY A 75 -4.71 6.40 -7.36
N ASP A 76 -5.49 6.13 -6.32
CA ASP A 76 -5.62 7.01 -5.16
C ASP A 76 -4.27 7.18 -4.42
N PHE A 77 -3.48 6.11 -4.36
CA PHE A 77 -2.14 6.12 -3.77
C PHE A 77 -1.16 6.98 -4.59
N MET A 78 -1.21 6.91 -5.93
CA MET A 78 -0.39 7.75 -6.81
C MET A 78 -0.74 9.23 -6.65
N ASP A 79 -2.02 9.55 -6.50
CA ASP A 79 -2.48 10.91 -6.20
C ASP A 79 -1.99 11.37 -4.82
N PHE A 80 -2.00 10.48 -3.82
CA PHE A 80 -1.47 10.75 -2.49
C PHE A 80 0.04 10.99 -2.48
N ILE A 81 0.87 10.21 -3.19
CA ILE A 81 2.34 10.40 -3.14
C ILE A 81 2.81 11.60 -3.98
N GLY A 82 2.08 11.94 -5.04
CA GLY A 82 2.40 13.07 -5.91
C GLY A 82 3.81 13.02 -6.49
N LYS A 83 4.51 14.17 -6.50
CA LYS A 83 5.87 14.33 -7.06
C LYS A 83 6.97 14.43 -5.99
N GLY A 84 6.69 14.03 -4.75
CA GLY A 84 7.65 14.08 -3.65
C GLY A 84 8.70 12.96 -3.71
N VAL A 85 9.63 12.99 -2.76
CA VAL A 85 10.62 11.91 -2.59
C VAL A 85 9.97 10.76 -1.83
N LEU A 86 10.06 9.55 -2.38
CA LEU A 86 9.63 8.33 -1.70
C LEU A 86 10.74 7.75 -0.83
N VAL A 87 10.37 7.27 0.34
CA VAL A 87 11.26 6.58 1.28
C VAL A 87 10.61 5.24 1.65
N THR A 88 11.37 4.14 1.59
CA THR A 88 10.90 2.78 1.88
C THR A 88 11.83 2.07 2.86
#